data_AF-A0A918CAW3-F1
#
_entry.id   AF-A0A918CAW3-F1
#
_cell.length_a   1.000
_cell.length_b   1.000
_cell.length_c   1.000
_cell.angle_alpha   90.00
_cell.angle_beta   90.00
_cell.angle_gamma   90.00
#
_symmetry.space_group_name_H-M   'P 1'
#
loop_
_entity.id
_entity.type
_entity.pdbx_description
1 polymer ?
#
loop_
_entity_poly.entity_id
_entity_poly.type
_entity_poly.pdbx_seq_one_letter_code
_entity_poly.pdbx_strand_id
1 'polypeptide(L)'
;MAQAQADAQYQAQVALGEALLGSGVLPHVSTMGPVEDRLEAALQALHPAQGVSFGFTVHEDHLRFTAENHPDGAVSLARLHHALSRTAPQLLPSILAALETLSVCLEPVFGPRAVDVLAEHVWHFDWVHMVLLENDRVSEHASEREVLRMARRLEIEHPYRVRDTHPWLYFAPPLDVNALITQLDRPERVHSCVEALRPLAELLRDLQRCVAQFPEMSDDEANMVAHMGVPTTLYTISPARSCSVFEVIDSYTRDHWEGGDDAPVFCLYLTQDPSSHQRLVTYLQAHQQGMALLAQINEVLVTANDACPVPPAWTSKAR
;
A
#
# COMPACT_ATOMS: atom_id res chain seq x y z
N MET A 1 22.04 -9.36 39.26
CA MET A 1 21.95 -10.47 38.28
C MET A 1 21.16 -10.04 37.04
N ALA A 2 19.95 -9.46 37.17
CA ALA A 2 19.20 -8.95 36.01
C ALA A 2 19.94 -7.90 35.15
N GLN A 3 20.62 -6.92 35.76
CA GLN A 3 21.39 -5.89 35.04
C GLN A 3 22.50 -6.47 34.15
N ALA A 4 23.28 -7.42 34.68
CA ALA A 4 24.40 -8.03 33.94
C ALA A 4 23.92 -8.94 32.79
N GLN A 5 22.69 -9.45 32.88
CA GLN A 5 22.08 -10.28 31.84
C GLN A 5 21.54 -9.40 30.70
N ALA A 6 20.87 -8.30 31.05
CA ALA A 6 20.44 -7.26 30.10
C ALA A 6 21.64 -6.62 29.36
N ASP A 7 22.72 -6.32 30.06
CA ASP A 7 23.95 -5.77 29.45
C ASP A 7 24.60 -6.76 28.48
N ALA A 8 24.63 -8.06 28.83
CA ALA A 8 25.19 -9.10 27.96
C ALA A 8 24.33 -9.34 26.72
N GLN A 9 23.00 -9.28 26.85
CA GLN A 9 22.06 -9.36 25.74
C GLN A 9 22.19 -8.16 24.81
N TYR A 10 22.24 -6.94 25.34
CA TYR A 10 22.44 -5.73 24.54
C TYR A 10 23.75 -5.80 23.72
N GLN A 11 24.86 -6.22 24.34
CA GLN A 11 26.13 -6.41 23.63
C GLN A 11 26.06 -7.49 22.54
N ALA A 12 25.28 -8.55 22.74
CA ALA A 12 25.05 -9.58 21.74
C ALA A 12 24.27 -9.06 20.52
N GLN A 13 23.33 -8.13 20.72
CA GLN A 13 22.59 -7.47 19.63
C GLN A 13 23.42 -6.41 18.92
N VAL A 14 24.28 -5.67 19.64
CA VAL A 14 25.27 -4.79 19.01
C VAL A 14 26.22 -5.61 18.12
N ALA A 15 26.70 -6.76 18.60
CA ALA A 15 27.54 -7.65 17.81
C ALA A 15 26.80 -8.19 16.55
N LEU A 16 25.50 -8.42 16.65
CA LEU A 16 24.65 -8.81 15.52
C LEU A 16 24.57 -7.71 14.47
N GLY A 17 24.27 -6.48 14.88
CA GLY A 17 24.20 -5.33 13.97
C GLY A 17 25.55 -5.02 13.32
N GLU A 18 26.66 -5.17 14.05
CA GLU A 18 28.01 -5.05 13.48
C GLU A 18 28.31 -6.14 12.45
N ALA A 19 27.84 -7.38 12.69
CA ALA A 19 27.97 -8.46 11.71
C ALA A 19 27.17 -8.17 10.42
N LEU A 20 25.99 -7.56 10.54
CA LEU A 20 25.18 -7.13 9.39
C LEU A 20 25.89 -6.01 8.60
N LEU A 21 26.45 -4.99 9.27
CA LEU A 21 27.26 -3.95 8.64
C LEU A 21 28.52 -4.50 7.95
N GLY A 22 29.10 -5.58 8.50
CA GLY A 22 30.28 -6.25 7.95
C GLY A 22 29.99 -7.32 6.88
N SER A 23 28.71 -7.64 6.62
CA SER A 23 28.30 -8.73 5.71
C SER A 23 28.56 -8.45 4.23
N GLY A 24 28.86 -7.19 3.86
CA GLY A 24 29.02 -6.75 2.48
C GLY A 24 27.69 -6.49 1.75
N VAL A 25 26.56 -6.76 2.38
CA VAL A 25 25.22 -6.42 1.86
C VAL A 25 24.93 -4.94 2.12
N LEU A 26 25.25 -4.46 3.32
CA LEU A 26 25.12 -3.06 3.72
C LEU A 26 26.43 -2.29 3.48
N PRO A 27 26.41 -1.11 2.83
CA PRO A 27 27.58 -0.28 2.65
C PRO A 27 27.98 0.28 4.01
N HIS A 28 29.28 0.42 4.23
CA HIS A 28 29.78 1.00 5.46
C HIS A 28 29.72 2.53 5.36
N VAL A 29 28.63 3.15 5.85
CA VAL A 29 28.36 4.58 5.68
C VAL A 29 28.85 5.43 6.87
N SER A 30 28.86 4.86 8.09
CA SER A 30 29.32 5.56 9.31
C SER A 30 29.91 4.59 10.34
N THR A 31 30.94 5.05 11.07
CA THR A 31 31.53 4.36 12.24
C THR A 31 31.09 4.98 13.56
N MET A 32 30.26 6.03 13.55
CA MET A 32 29.89 6.82 14.72
C MET A 32 28.38 6.70 14.98
N GLY A 33 27.99 6.53 16.24
CA GLY A 33 26.60 6.41 16.68
C GLY A 33 26.23 4.98 17.14
N PRO A 34 25.01 4.81 17.70
CA PRO A 34 24.39 3.51 17.95
C PRO A 34 24.39 2.59 16.71
N VAL A 35 24.28 1.28 16.91
CA VAL A 35 24.35 0.31 15.81
C VAL A 35 23.13 0.43 14.89
N GLU A 36 21.98 0.78 15.48
CA GLU A 36 20.70 1.03 14.83
C GLU A 36 20.82 2.17 13.82
N ASP A 37 21.24 3.36 14.27
CA ASP A 37 21.46 4.54 13.41
C ASP A 37 22.42 4.24 12.24
N ARG A 38 23.45 3.44 12.49
CA ARG A 38 24.43 3.05 11.47
C ARG A 38 23.85 2.08 10.44
N LEU A 39 23.03 1.13 10.89
CA LEU A 39 22.30 0.21 10.01
C LEU A 39 21.27 0.96 9.16
N GLU A 40 20.53 1.88 9.76
CA GLU A 40 19.57 2.74 9.05
C GLU A 40 20.25 3.62 8.01
N ALA A 41 21.37 4.26 8.36
CA ALA A 41 22.17 5.04 7.41
C ALA A 41 22.73 4.18 6.27
N ALA A 42 23.13 2.94 6.56
CA ALA A 42 23.60 2.00 5.56
C ALA A 42 22.48 1.56 4.59
N LEU A 43 21.28 1.32 5.12
CA LEU A 43 20.10 1.00 4.31
C LEU A 43 19.67 2.18 3.43
N GLN A 44 19.64 3.40 3.98
CA GLN A 44 19.32 4.61 3.20
C GLN A 44 20.32 4.86 2.07
N ALA A 45 21.59 4.46 2.24
CA ALA A 45 22.59 4.59 1.18
C ALA A 45 22.45 3.53 0.07
N LEU A 46 21.99 2.31 0.39
CA LEU A 46 21.67 1.29 -0.63
C LEU A 46 20.39 1.62 -1.38
N HIS A 47 19.42 2.08 -0.62
CA HIS A 47 18.08 2.35 -1.05
C HIS A 47 17.81 3.80 -0.68
N PRO A 48 18.22 4.77 -1.52
CA PRO A 48 17.70 6.13 -1.43
C PRO A 48 16.21 6.08 -1.81
N ALA A 49 15.40 5.50 -0.93
CA ALA A 49 14.01 5.21 -1.15
C ALA A 49 13.25 6.53 -0.98
N GLN A 50 12.82 7.10 -2.10
CA GLN A 50 11.71 8.05 -2.08
C GLN A 50 10.48 7.22 -1.69
N GLY A 51 9.97 7.38 -0.47
CA GLY A 51 8.71 6.75 -0.03
C GLY A 51 8.81 5.57 0.95
N VAL A 52 10.00 5.12 1.36
CA VAL A 52 10.15 4.05 2.38
C VAL A 52 11.21 4.43 3.42
N SER A 53 10.87 4.33 4.70
CA SER A 53 11.81 4.38 5.82
C SER A 53 12.06 2.96 6.34
N PHE A 54 13.32 2.68 6.66
CA PHE A 54 13.71 1.44 7.33
C PHE A 54 14.13 1.76 8.75
N GLY A 55 13.68 0.95 9.70
CA GLY A 55 13.97 1.12 11.11
C GLY A 55 14.62 -0.12 11.71
N PHE A 56 15.49 0.10 12.69
CA PHE A 56 15.99 -0.97 13.55
C PHE A 56 15.73 -0.67 15.03
N THR A 57 15.20 -1.65 15.74
CA THR A 57 15.02 -1.56 17.19
C THR A 57 15.64 -2.77 17.87
N VAL A 58 16.51 -2.54 18.85
CA VAL A 58 17.05 -3.61 19.68
C VAL A 58 16.01 -4.03 20.72
N HIS A 59 15.68 -5.33 20.74
CA HIS A 59 14.88 -5.97 21.78
C HIS A 59 15.74 -6.95 22.59
N GLU A 60 15.23 -7.43 23.74
CA GLU A 60 15.99 -8.24 24.69
C GLU A 60 16.65 -9.48 24.04
N ASP A 61 15.97 -10.12 23.06
CA ASP A 61 16.42 -11.37 22.46
C ASP A 61 16.69 -11.31 20.93
N HIS A 62 16.37 -10.19 20.27
CA HIS A 62 16.53 -10.03 18.82
C HIS A 62 16.71 -8.58 18.40
N LEU A 63 17.17 -8.38 17.17
CA LEU A 63 17.13 -7.09 16.49
C LEU A 63 15.88 -7.05 15.59
N ARG A 64 14.98 -6.10 15.80
CA ARG A 64 13.78 -5.94 14.98
C ARG A 64 14.10 -5.01 13.81
N PHE A 65 13.81 -5.48 12.61
CA PHE A 65 13.80 -4.70 11.38
C PHE A 65 12.36 -4.35 11.00
N THR A 66 12.12 -3.09 10.64
CA THR A 66 10.83 -2.64 10.09
C THR A 66 11.02 -1.89 8.78
N ALA A 67 10.02 -1.99 7.90
CA ALA A 67 9.88 -1.15 6.72
C ALA A 67 8.55 -0.40 6.80
N GLU A 68 8.62 0.91 6.66
CA GLU A 68 7.50 1.84 6.77
C GLU A 68 7.40 2.66 5.50
N ASN A 69 6.17 2.90 5.05
CA ASN A 69 5.91 3.61 3.80
C ASN A 69 5.45 5.04 4.08
N HIS A 70 5.82 5.95 3.19
CA HIS A 70 5.37 7.32 3.19
C HIS A 70 4.48 7.58 1.98
N PRO A 71 3.40 8.34 2.12
CA PRO A 71 2.50 8.60 1.01
C PRO A 71 3.19 9.38 -0.12
N ASP A 72 3.09 8.85 -1.34
CA ASP A 72 3.57 9.42 -2.60
C ASP A 72 2.40 9.68 -3.57
N GLY A 73 1.70 10.77 -3.29
CA GLY A 73 0.75 11.37 -4.22
C GLY A 73 -0.39 10.47 -4.70
N ALA A 74 -1.00 10.87 -5.81
CA ALA A 74 -2.12 10.14 -6.39
C ALA A 74 -2.15 10.25 -7.91
N VAL A 75 -2.55 9.15 -8.55
CA VAL A 75 -2.59 8.98 -10.00
C VAL A 75 -4.04 8.78 -10.44
N SER A 76 -4.51 9.66 -11.32
CA SER A 76 -5.86 9.55 -11.89
C SER A 76 -5.85 8.75 -13.19
N LEU A 77 -6.49 7.59 -13.16
CA LEU A 77 -6.72 6.69 -14.31
C LEU A 77 -8.10 6.89 -14.93
N ALA A 78 -8.67 8.07 -14.78
CA ALA A 78 -10.06 8.34 -15.12
C ALA A 78 -10.33 8.26 -16.64
N ARG A 79 -9.35 8.62 -17.50
CA ARG A 79 -9.47 8.49 -18.97
C ARG A 79 -9.42 7.03 -19.38
N LEU A 80 -8.51 6.27 -18.78
CA LEU A 80 -8.38 4.83 -18.99
C LEU A 80 -9.66 4.10 -18.56
N HIS A 81 -10.19 4.42 -17.37
CA HIS A 81 -11.45 3.89 -16.88
C HIS A 81 -12.59 4.13 -17.89
N HIS A 82 -12.74 5.36 -18.37
CA HIS A 82 -13.79 5.71 -19.32
C HIS A 82 -13.66 4.89 -20.63
N ALA A 83 -12.45 4.79 -21.18
CA ALA A 83 -12.20 4.06 -22.42
C ALA A 83 -12.47 2.55 -22.28
N LEU A 84 -12.10 1.95 -21.14
CA LEU A 84 -12.27 0.52 -20.89
C LEU A 84 -13.70 0.16 -20.47
N SER A 85 -14.45 1.08 -19.86
CA SER A 85 -15.79 0.83 -19.29
C SER A 85 -16.79 0.17 -20.26
N ARG A 86 -16.61 0.37 -21.58
CA ARG A 86 -17.48 -0.20 -22.61
C ARG A 86 -16.90 -1.41 -23.32
N THR A 87 -15.57 -1.50 -23.40
CA THR A 87 -14.87 -2.46 -24.27
C THR A 87 -14.28 -3.62 -23.48
N ALA A 88 -13.75 -3.34 -22.29
CA ALA A 88 -13.17 -4.31 -21.40
C ALA A 88 -13.32 -3.83 -19.93
N PRO A 89 -14.56 -3.71 -19.41
CA PRO A 89 -14.83 -3.14 -18.09
C PRO A 89 -14.15 -3.89 -16.94
N GLN A 90 -13.79 -5.15 -17.16
CA GLN A 90 -13.11 -6.01 -16.20
C GLN A 90 -11.63 -5.67 -15.97
N LEU A 91 -10.95 -5.05 -16.95
CA LEU A 91 -9.49 -4.97 -16.93
C LEU A 91 -8.98 -4.05 -15.83
N LEU A 92 -9.38 -2.76 -15.82
CA LEU A 92 -8.86 -1.80 -14.85
C LEU A 92 -9.18 -2.19 -13.39
N PRO A 93 -10.40 -2.62 -13.03
CA PRO A 93 -10.68 -3.13 -11.70
C PRO A 93 -9.76 -4.29 -11.28
N SER A 94 -9.55 -5.27 -12.16
CA SER A 94 -8.66 -6.41 -11.88
C SER A 94 -7.19 -6.02 -11.81
N ILE A 95 -6.73 -5.05 -12.61
CA ILE A 95 -5.36 -4.52 -12.51
C ILE A 95 -5.15 -3.87 -11.14
N LEU A 96 -6.05 -2.97 -10.73
CA LEU A 96 -5.91 -2.31 -9.42
C LEU A 96 -5.96 -3.32 -8.28
N ALA A 97 -6.88 -4.29 -8.32
CA ALA A 97 -6.93 -5.34 -7.29
C ALA A 97 -5.66 -6.20 -7.25
N ALA A 98 -5.06 -6.51 -8.41
CA ALA A 98 -3.79 -7.24 -8.47
C ALA A 98 -2.65 -6.43 -7.82
N LEU A 99 -2.57 -5.13 -8.10
CA LEU A 99 -1.55 -4.25 -7.50
C LEU A 99 -1.76 -4.09 -6.00
N GLU A 100 -2.99 -3.83 -5.55
CA GLU A 100 -3.34 -3.78 -4.12
C GLU A 100 -2.96 -5.06 -3.37
N THR A 101 -2.95 -6.22 -4.05
CA THR A 101 -2.62 -7.50 -3.42
C THR A 101 -1.11 -7.77 -3.44
N LEU A 102 -0.46 -7.54 -4.58
CA LEU A 102 0.96 -7.86 -4.75
C LEU A 102 1.88 -6.83 -4.07
N SER A 103 1.41 -5.62 -3.81
CA SER A 103 2.23 -4.55 -3.26
C SER A 103 2.21 -4.42 -1.74
N VAL A 104 1.38 -5.21 -1.03
CA VAL A 104 1.14 -5.05 0.43
C VAL A 104 2.42 -5.05 1.26
N CYS A 105 3.34 -5.98 1.02
CA CYS A 105 4.58 -6.12 1.77
C CYS A 105 5.75 -5.30 1.19
N LEU A 106 5.50 -4.56 0.11
CA LEU A 106 6.47 -3.74 -0.63
C LEU A 106 6.19 -2.26 -0.32
N GLU A 107 5.30 -1.69 -1.13
CA GLU A 107 4.89 -0.31 -1.17
C GLU A 107 3.37 -0.34 -1.43
N PRO A 108 2.52 -0.27 -0.39
CA PRO A 108 1.11 -0.49 -0.56
C PRO A 108 0.48 0.46 -1.57
N VAL A 109 0.09 -0.11 -2.70
CA VAL A 109 -0.68 0.56 -3.75
C VAL A 109 -2.15 0.45 -3.39
N PHE A 110 -2.85 1.59 -3.37
CA PHE A 110 -4.26 1.64 -3.04
C PHE A 110 -5.09 2.01 -4.26
N GLY A 111 -6.10 1.20 -4.56
CA GLY A 111 -7.21 1.55 -5.44
C GLY A 111 -8.51 1.69 -4.65
N PRO A 112 -9.67 1.83 -5.32
CA PRO A 112 -10.94 2.03 -4.64
C PRO A 112 -11.30 0.93 -3.63
N ARG A 113 -10.85 -0.31 -3.84
CA ARG A 113 -11.16 -1.43 -2.93
C ARG A 113 -10.37 -1.33 -1.64
N ALA A 114 -9.06 -1.05 -1.71
CA ALA A 114 -8.25 -0.85 -0.52
C ALA A 114 -8.71 0.39 0.28
N VAL A 115 -9.07 1.48 -0.42
CA VAL A 115 -9.57 2.70 0.21
C VAL A 115 -10.93 2.49 0.89
N ASP A 116 -11.77 1.61 0.36
CA ASP A 116 -13.04 1.27 0.99
C ASP A 116 -12.87 0.55 2.34
N VAL A 117 -11.80 -0.23 2.50
CA VAL A 117 -11.42 -0.80 3.80
C VAL A 117 -10.99 0.31 4.76
N LEU A 118 -10.21 1.29 4.30
CA LEU A 118 -9.86 2.46 5.11
C LEU A 118 -11.08 3.29 5.50
N ALA A 119 -12.05 3.44 4.60
CA ALA A 119 -13.28 4.19 4.88
C ALA A 119 -14.06 3.58 6.05
N GLU A 120 -14.08 2.26 6.16
CA GLU A 120 -14.68 1.56 7.30
C GLU A 120 -13.93 1.81 8.61
N HIS A 121 -12.61 2.02 8.56
CA HIS A 121 -11.83 2.36 9.74
C HIS A 121 -12.03 3.81 10.19
N VAL A 122 -11.87 4.76 9.27
CA VAL A 122 -11.94 6.20 9.57
C VAL A 122 -13.37 6.60 9.93
N TRP A 123 -14.35 6.15 9.14
CA TRP A 123 -15.75 6.53 9.30
C TRP A 123 -16.57 5.37 9.82
N HIS A 124 -16.03 4.60 10.77
CA HIS A 124 -16.67 3.41 11.31
C HIS A 124 -18.10 3.70 11.78
N PHE A 125 -18.95 2.69 11.68
CA PHE A 125 -20.40 2.85 11.85
C PHE A 125 -20.79 3.54 13.17
N ASP A 126 -20.14 3.17 14.28
CA ASP A 126 -20.43 3.75 15.59
C ASP A 126 -20.20 5.27 15.63
N TRP A 127 -19.15 5.77 14.96
CA TRP A 127 -18.88 7.19 14.86
C TRP A 127 -19.98 7.91 14.10
N VAL A 128 -20.40 7.35 12.95
CA VAL A 128 -21.50 7.92 12.13
C VAL A 128 -22.80 7.96 12.93
N HIS A 129 -23.08 6.89 13.68
CA HIS A 129 -24.26 6.82 14.54
C HIS A 129 -24.21 7.89 15.64
N MET A 130 -23.08 8.05 16.33
CA MET A 130 -22.90 9.11 17.34
C MET A 130 -23.09 10.50 16.74
N VAL A 131 -22.46 10.80 15.60
CA VAL A 131 -22.61 12.10 14.91
C VAL A 131 -24.07 12.39 14.59
N LEU A 132 -24.81 11.39 14.08
CA LEU A 132 -26.23 11.55 13.77
C LEU A 132 -27.11 11.66 15.02
N LEU A 133 -26.76 10.96 16.10
CA LEU A 133 -27.48 11.00 17.37
C LEU A 133 -27.32 12.36 18.06
N GLU A 134 -26.10 12.89 18.13
CA GLU A 134 -25.79 14.21 18.72
C GLU A 134 -26.47 15.37 17.99
N ASN A 135 -26.83 15.16 16.72
CA ASN A 135 -27.53 16.14 15.90
C ASN A 135 -29.06 15.90 15.84
N ASP A 136 -29.62 15.07 16.73
CA ASP A 136 -31.03 14.68 16.78
C ASP A 136 -31.58 14.17 15.42
N ARG A 137 -30.71 13.55 14.61
CA ARG A 137 -31.07 13.06 13.26
C ARG A 137 -31.57 11.62 13.24
N VAL A 138 -31.20 10.84 14.25
CA VAL A 138 -31.62 9.44 14.42
C VAL A 138 -31.88 9.12 15.89
N SER A 139 -32.60 8.02 16.13
CA SER A 139 -32.81 7.45 17.47
C SER A 139 -31.55 6.71 17.94
N GLU A 140 -31.37 6.61 19.26
CA GLU A 140 -30.37 5.72 19.88
C GLU A 140 -30.54 4.26 19.43
N HIS A 141 -31.77 3.86 19.09
CA HIS A 141 -32.11 2.49 18.66
C HIS A 141 -32.21 2.36 17.13
N ALA A 142 -31.69 3.32 16.37
CA ALA A 142 -31.73 3.27 14.92
C ALA A 142 -30.93 2.08 14.38
N SER A 143 -31.50 1.39 13.39
CA SER A 143 -30.81 0.29 12.71
C SER A 143 -29.68 0.81 11.81
N GLU A 144 -28.71 -0.05 11.49
CA GLU A 144 -27.60 0.27 10.58
C GLU A 144 -28.11 0.86 9.25
N ARG A 145 -29.16 0.24 8.71
CA ARG A 145 -29.81 0.69 7.48
C ARG A 145 -30.42 2.09 7.59
N GLU A 146 -30.91 2.49 8.76
CA GLU A 146 -31.49 3.82 8.98
C GLU A 146 -30.40 4.88 9.13
N VAL A 147 -29.36 4.58 9.92
CA VAL A 147 -28.19 5.43 10.11
C VAL A 147 -27.53 5.71 8.76
N LEU A 148 -27.23 4.68 7.96
CA LEU A 148 -26.63 4.86 6.63
C LEU A 148 -27.53 5.63 5.66
N ARG A 149 -28.85 5.39 5.69
CA ARG A 149 -29.80 6.13 4.85
C ARG A 149 -29.80 7.61 5.21
N MET A 150 -29.72 7.93 6.50
CA MET A 150 -29.69 9.29 6.97
C MET A 150 -28.34 9.96 6.65
N ALA A 151 -27.21 9.27 6.87
CA ALA A 151 -25.88 9.75 6.52
C ALA A 151 -25.81 10.14 5.03
N ARG A 152 -26.23 9.24 4.12
CA ARG A 152 -26.32 9.52 2.68
C ARG A 152 -27.18 10.73 2.34
N ARG A 153 -28.34 10.86 2.99
CA ARG A 153 -29.27 11.97 2.75
C ARG A 153 -28.68 13.32 3.19
N LEU A 154 -27.86 13.30 4.24
CA LEU A 154 -27.23 14.47 4.83
C LEU A 154 -25.81 14.69 4.31
N GLU A 155 -25.35 13.88 3.36
CA GLU A 155 -23.99 13.90 2.79
C GLU A 155 -22.87 13.75 3.83
N ILE A 156 -23.17 13.11 4.97
CA ILE A 156 -22.21 12.82 6.03
C ILE A 156 -21.29 11.66 5.60
N GLU A 157 -20.02 11.75 5.95
CA GLU A 157 -19.02 10.70 5.76
C GLU A 157 -19.44 9.37 6.41
N HIS A 158 -19.21 8.25 5.73
CA HIS A 158 -19.64 6.92 6.19
C HIS A 158 -18.85 5.79 5.51
N PRO A 159 -18.84 4.56 6.06
CA PRO A 159 -17.99 3.46 5.58
C PRO A 159 -18.15 3.18 4.08
N TYR A 160 -19.39 3.20 3.60
CA TYR A 160 -19.70 2.83 2.21
C TYR A 160 -19.57 3.97 1.18
N ARG A 161 -18.98 5.13 1.54
CA ARG A 161 -18.95 6.32 0.65
C ARG A 161 -18.13 6.07 -0.61
N VAL A 162 -17.08 5.26 -0.51
CA VAL A 162 -16.26 4.83 -1.66
C VAL A 162 -17.08 3.90 -2.57
N ARG A 163 -17.74 2.88 -2.01
CA ARG A 163 -18.66 1.99 -2.74
C ARG A 163 -19.81 2.71 -3.45
N ASP A 164 -20.38 3.72 -2.82
CA ASP A 164 -21.51 4.46 -3.38
C ASP A 164 -21.12 5.32 -4.61
N THR A 165 -19.82 5.61 -4.77
CA THR A 165 -19.30 6.50 -5.81
C THR A 165 -18.54 5.79 -6.92
N HIS A 166 -18.34 4.47 -6.82
CA HIS A 166 -17.56 3.68 -7.77
C HIS A 166 -18.35 2.45 -8.28
N PRO A 167 -18.07 1.98 -9.51
CA PRO A 167 -18.69 0.76 -10.02
C PRO A 167 -18.37 -0.47 -9.16
N TRP A 168 -19.35 -1.37 -8.97
CA TRP A 168 -19.19 -2.57 -8.14
C TRP A 168 -17.99 -3.46 -8.51
N LEU A 169 -17.61 -3.48 -9.79
CA LEU A 169 -16.47 -4.28 -10.28
C LEU A 169 -15.14 -3.95 -9.59
N TYR A 170 -14.96 -2.75 -9.03
CA TYR A 170 -13.76 -2.41 -8.28
C TYR A 170 -13.69 -3.14 -6.93
N PHE A 171 -14.83 -3.45 -6.31
CA PHE A 171 -14.90 -4.13 -5.01
C PHE A 171 -15.00 -5.64 -5.17
N ALA A 172 -15.47 -6.12 -6.32
CA ALA A 172 -15.53 -7.52 -6.69
C ALA A 172 -14.85 -7.74 -8.05
N PRO A 173 -13.50 -7.70 -8.11
CA PRO A 173 -12.74 -7.82 -9.35
C PRO A 173 -13.02 -9.18 -10.01
N PRO A 174 -13.40 -9.20 -11.29
CA PRO A 174 -13.87 -10.42 -11.97
C PRO A 174 -12.73 -11.35 -12.45
N LEU A 175 -11.50 -10.84 -12.56
CA LEU A 175 -10.31 -11.61 -12.92
C LEU A 175 -9.33 -11.60 -11.75
N ASP A 176 -8.83 -12.79 -11.40
CA ASP A 176 -7.63 -12.91 -10.57
C ASP A 176 -6.36 -12.53 -11.37
N VAL A 177 -5.21 -12.49 -10.70
CA VAL A 177 -3.92 -12.10 -11.30
C VAL A 177 -3.57 -12.94 -12.52
N ASN A 178 -3.77 -14.27 -12.47
CA ASN A 178 -3.39 -15.17 -13.55
C ASN A 178 -4.32 -15.06 -14.76
N ALA A 179 -5.63 -14.93 -14.51
CA ALA A 179 -6.64 -14.70 -15.52
C ALA A 179 -6.44 -13.32 -16.18
N LEU A 180 -6.08 -12.29 -15.41
CA LEU A 180 -5.73 -10.96 -15.92
C LEU A 180 -4.51 -11.03 -16.85
N ILE A 181 -3.42 -11.66 -16.41
CA ILE A 181 -2.21 -11.85 -17.23
C ILE A 181 -2.55 -12.57 -18.54
N THR A 182 -3.33 -13.65 -18.46
CA THR A 182 -3.77 -14.41 -19.64
C THR A 182 -4.61 -13.54 -20.58
N GLN A 183 -5.45 -12.67 -20.05
CA GLN A 183 -6.29 -11.76 -20.83
C GLN A 183 -5.47 -10.67 -21.54
N LEU A 184 -4.46 -10.10 -20.87
CA LEU A 184 -3.57 -9.07 -21.43
C LEU A 184 -2.66 -9.61 -22.55
N ASP A 185 -2.30 -10.89 -22.49
CA ASP A 185 -1.48 -11.58 -23.48
C ASP A 185 -2.22 -11.92 -24.79
N ARG A 186 -3.56 -11.84 -24.81
CA ARG A 186 -4.31 -12.25 -26.01
C ARG A 186 -3.98 -11.30 -27.17
N PRO A 187 -3.59 -11.84 -28.35
CA PRO A 187 -3.23 -11.06 -29.52
C PRO A 187 -4.45 -10.54 -30.30
N GLU A 188 -5.66 -10.69 -29.75
CA GLU A 188 -6.88 -10.23 -30.41
C GLU A 188 -6.78 -8.73 -30.68
N ARG A 189 -7.36 -8.26 -31.79
CA ARG A 189 -7.34 -6.83 -32.17
C ARG A 189 -8.21 -6.04 -31.19
N VAL A 190 -7.67 -5.75 -30.02
CA VAL A 190 -8.37 -4.98 -29.00
C VAL A 190 -8.11 -3.50 -29.25
N HIS A 191 -9.07 -2.69 -28.82
CA HIS A 191 -8.99 -1.23 -28.76
C HIS A 191 -7.59 -0.75 -28.35
N SER A 192 -7.09 0.35 -28.94
CA SER A 192 -5.71 0.85 -28.73
C SER A 192 -5.32 1.03 -27.25
N CYS A 193 -6.26 1.41 -26.39
CA CYS A 193 -6.03 1.49 -24.94
C CYS A 193 -5.69 0.13 -24.28
N VAL A 194 -6.16 -1.00 -24.81
CA VAL A 194 -5.79 -2.35 -24.31
C VAL A 194 -4.41 -2.77 -24.81
N GLU A 195 -4.06 -2.41 -26.05
CA GLU A 195 -2.70 -2.63 -26.57
C GLU A 195 -1.65 -1.92 -25.72
N ALA A 196 -1.94 -0.69 -25.26
CA ALA A 196 -1.07 0.07 -24.37
C ALA A 196 -0.85 -0.60 -23.01
N LEU A 197 -1.77 -1.46 -22.56
CA LEU A 197 -1.68 -2.21 -21.31
C LEU A 197 -0.97 -3.56 -21.46
N ARG A 198 -0.69 -4.03 -22.68
CA ARG A 198 -0.04 -5.33 -22.91
C ARG A 198 1.28 -5.50 -22.14
N PRO A 199 2.16 -4.49 -22.00
CA PRO A 199 3.39 -4.62 -21.20
C PRO A 199 3.13 -5.04 -19.74
N LEU A 200 1.95 -4.74 -19.18
CA LEU A 200 1.61 -5.13 -17.81
C LEU A 200 1.59 -6.65 -17.61
N ALA A 201 1.37 -7.46 -18.65
CA ALA A 201 1.31 -8.91 -18.48
C ALA A 201 2.64 -9.47 -17.94
N GLU A 202 3.78 -9.08 -18.53
CA GLU A 202 5.09 -9.53 -18.04
C GLU A 202 5.46 -8.84 -16.73
N LEU A 203 5.18 -7.54 -16.58
CA LEU A 203 5.45 -6.82 -15.34
C LEU A 203 4.70 -7.42 -14.14
N LEU A 204 3.44 -7.83 -14.32
CA LEU A 204 2.67 -8.49 -13.27
C LEU A 204 3.20 -9.90 -12.94
N ARG A 205 3.70 -10.65 -13.95
CA ARG A 205 4.38 -11.92 -13.70
C ARG A 205 5.66 -11.73 -12.90
N ASP A 206 6.47 -10.77 -13.29
CA ASP A 206 7.72 -10.47 -12.61
C ASP A 206 7.48 -9.95 -11.20
N LEU A 207 6.44 -9.14 -11.00
CA LEU A 207 6.02 -8.70 -9.67
C LEU A 207 5.56 -9.90 -8.83
N GLN A 208 4.74 -10.81 -9.37
CA GLN A 208 4.32 -12.02 -8.67
C GLN A 208 5.51 -12.91 -8.30
N ARG A 209 6.48 -13.11 -9.20
CA ARG A 209 7.72 -13.86 -8.94
C ARG A 209 8.59 -13.17 -7.89
N CYS A 210 8.63 -11.85 -7.88
CA CYS A 210 9.39 -11.05 -6.93
C CYS A 210 8.78 -11.15 -5.53
N VAL A 211 7.47 -10.95 -5.40
CA VAL A 211 6.75 -11.06 -4.14
C VAL A 211 6.83 -12.48 -3.56
N ALA A 212 6.81 -13.51 -4.41
CA ALA A 212 6.99 -14.89 -3.96
C ALA A 212 8.38 -15.20 -3.36
N GLN A 213 9.37 -14.30 -3.52
CA GLN A 213 10.68 -14.43 -2.89
C GLN A 213 10.73 -13.82 -1.49
N PHE A 214 9.70 -13.06 -1.09
CA PHE A 214 9.68 -12.41 0.21
C PHE A 214 9.75 -13.45 1.32
N PRO A 215 10.56 -13.23 2.36
CA PRO A 215 10.57 -14.14 3.49
C PRO A 215 9.20 -14.14 4.16
N GLU A 216 8.69 -15.32 4.51
CA GLU A 216 7.48 -15.44 5.30
C GLU A 216 7.70 -14.79 6.66
N MET A 217 6.73 -14.00 7.13
CA MET A 217 6.71 -13.48 8.49
C MET A 217 6.14 -14.53 9.44
N SER A 218 6.71 -14.65 10.63
CA SER A 218 6.09 -15.42 11.72
C SER A 218 4.80 -14.74 12.18
N ASP A 219 3.96 -15.45 12.93
CA ASP A 219 2.73 -14.87 13.49
C ASP A 219 3.04 -13.65 14.37
N ASP A 220 4.12 -13.69 15.15
CA ASP A 220 4.56 -12.58 16.00
C ASP A 220 5.05 -11.38 15.17
N GLU A 221 5.78 -11.61 14.08
CA GLU A 221 6.21 -10.55 13.16
C GLU A 221 5.00 -9.94 12.44
N ALA A 222 4.04 -10.75 12.01
CA ALA A 222 2.82 -10.31 11.33
C ALA A 222 1.91 -9.49 12.27
N ASN A 223 1.88 -9.79 13.57
CA ASN A 223 1.15 -9.00 14.57
C ASN A 223 1.74 -7.60 14.79
N MET A 224 3.01 -7.37 14.44
CA MET A 224 3.64 -6.07 14.52
C MET A 224 3.38 -5.18 13.31
N VAL A 225 3.00 -5.78 12.18
CA VAL A 225 2.67 -5.06 10.95
C VAL A 225 1.31 -4.38 11.10
N ALA A 226 1.21 -3.15 10.61
CA ALA A 226 -0.05 -2.43 10.62
C ALA A 226 -1.12 -3.23 9.87
N HIS A 227 -2.27 -3.46 10.50
CA HIS A 227 -3.40 -4.14 9.85
C HIS A 227 -3.88 -3.40 8.59
N MET A 228 -3.59 -2.11 8.48
CA MET A 228 -3.73 -1.32 7.27
C MET A 228 -2.50 -0.43 7.11
N GLY A 229 -1.75 -0.64 6.02
CA GLY A 229 -0.59 0.21 5.71
C GLY A 229 -1.00 1.59 5.21
N VAL A 230 -0.09 2.55 5.36
CA VAL A 230 -0.23 3.87 4.71
C VAL A 230 -0.01 3.69 3.20
N PRO A 231 -0.93 4.18 2.35
CA PRO A 231 -0.76 4.06 0.90
C PRO A 231 0.41 4.92 0.45
N THR A 232 1.35 4.33 -0.27
CA THR A 232 2.36 5.13 -0.97
C THR A 232 1.75 5.66 -2.26
N THR A 233 1.27 4.78 -3.14
CA THR A 233 0.64 5.21 -4.39
C THR A 233 -0.88 5.02 -4.34
N LEU A 234 -1.63 6.10 -4.61
CA LEU A 234 -3.09 6.06 -4.72
C LEU A 234 -3.57 6.13 -6.18
N TYR A 235 -4.19 5.07 -6.68
CA TYR A 235 -4.89 5.07 -7.98
C TYR A 235 -6.37 5.41 -7.83
N THR A 236 -6.80 6.47 -8.51
CA THR A 236 -8.21 6.92 -8.54
C THR A 236 -8.75 6.89 -9.96
N ILE A 237 -10.07 6.66 -10.10
CA ILE A 237 -10.77 6.73 -11.38
C ILE A 237 -11.57 8.03 -11.55
N SER A 238 -11.44 8.94 -10.58
CA SER A 238 -12.01 10.28 -10.63
C SER A 238 -10.94 11.30 -11.01
N PRO A 239 -11.22 12.25 -11.91
CA PRO A 239 -10.28 13.32 -12.26
C PRO A 239 -10.20 14.41 -11.19
N ALA A 240 -11.16 14.46 -10.26
CA ALA A 240 -11.25 15.50 -9.25
C ALA A 240 -10.53 15.09 -7.95
N ARG A 241 -9.72 16.01 -7.40
CA ARG A 241 -9.13 15.88 -6.05
C ARG A 241 -10.18 15.88 -4.93
N SER A 242 -11.41 16.29 -5.21
CA SER A 242 -12.55 16.27 -4.29
C SER A 242 -13.40 15.00 -4.44
N CYS A 243 -12.78 13.83 -4.57
CA CYS A 243 -13.53 12.56 -4.60
C CYS A 243 -13.42 11.84 -3.25
N SER A 244 -14.40 11.00 -2.96
CA SER A 244 -14.50 10.24 -1.70
C SER A 244 -13.22 9.50 -1.34
N VAL A 245 -12.48 9.01 -2.34
CA VAL A 245 -11.20 8.34 -2.16
C VAL A 245 -10.15 9.26 -1.52
N PHE A 246 -10.03 10.51 -1.98
CA PHE A 246 -9.11 11.48 -1.36
C PHE A 246 -9.56 11.90 0.03
N GLU A 247 -10.87 12.05 0.27
CA GLU A 247 -11.40 12.41 1.59
C GLU A 247 -11.08 11.34 2.64
N VAL A 248 -11.18 10.05 2.27
CA VAL A 248 -10.78 8.93 3.15
C VAL A 248 -9.29 8.97 3.41
N ILE A 249 -8.46 9.06 2.37
CA ILE A 249 -7.00 9.04 2.53
C ILE A 249 -6.50 10.22 3.35
N ASP A 250 -7.02 11.42 3.11
CA ASP A 250 -6.66 12.63 3.87
C ASP A 250 -7.04 12.51 5.35
N SER A 251 -8.22 11.94 5.63
CA SER A 251 -8.65 11.69 7.02
C SER A 251 -7.78 10.61 7.68
N TYR A 252 -7.56 9.49 7.00
CA TYR A 252 -6.73 8.39 7.51
C TYR A 252 -5.28 8.82 7.78
N THR A 253 -4.66 9.51 6.82
CA THR A 253 -3.27 9.97 6.97
C THR A 253 -3.13 11.03 8.05
N ARG A 254 -4.12 11.92 8.21
CA ARG A 254 -4.17 12.86 9.33
C ARG A 254 -4.25 12.13 10.66
N ASP A 255 -5.20 11.20 10.82
CA ASP A 255 -5.38 10.46 12.07
C ASP A 255 -4.12 9.65 12.42
N HIS A 256 -3.51 9.00 11.42
CA HIS A 256 -2.27 8.26 11.57
C HIS A 256 -1.10 9.15 12.02
N TRP A 257 -0.92 10.32 11.37
CA TRP A 257 0.17 11.25 11.74
C TRP A 257 -0.08 11.97 13.06
N GLU A 258 -1.32 12.26 13.42
CA GLU A 258 -1.67 12.84 14.73
C GLU A 258 -1.54 11.81 15.86
N GLY A 259 -1.81 10.53 15.58
CA GLY A 259 -1.63 9.43 16.52
C GLY A 259 -0.15 9.16 16.84
N GLY A 260 0.74 9.38 15.87
CA GLY A 260 2.17 9.10 16.01
C GLY A 260 2.49 7.60 16.05
N ASP A 261 1.59 6.77 15.53
CA ASP A 261 1.76 5.31 15.50
C ASP A 261 2.73 4.92 14.38
N ASP A 262 3.67 4.03 14.67
CA ASP A 262 4.47 3.37 13.63
C ASP A 262 3.55 2.42 12.84
N ALA A 263 3.54 2.51 11.51
CA ALA A 263 2.77 1.61 10.64
C ALA A 263 3.67 0.79 9.71
N PRO A 264 4.47 -0.14 10.26
CA PRO A 264 5.32 -0.97 9.43
C PRO A 264 4.47 -1.86 8.53
N VAL A 265 4.84 -1.93 7.26
CA VAL A 265 4.24 -2.84 6.27
C VAL A 265 4.94 -4.20 6.23
N PHE A 266 6.12 -4.26 6.85
CA PHE A 266 6.93 -5.47 6.95
C PHE A 266 7.77 -5.44 8.22
N CYS A 267 7.92 -6.61 8.85
CA CYS A 267 8.69 -6.78 10.08
C CYS A 267 9.48 -8.09 10.04
N LEU A 268 10.74 -8.06 10.50
CA LEU A 268 11.55 -9.25 10.73
C LEU A 268 12.25 -9.19 12.08
N TYR A 269 12.26 -10.30 12.80
CA TYR A 269 13.12 -10.52 13.97
C TYR A 269 14.41 -11.20 13.54
N LEU A 270 15.50 -10.47 13.75
CA LEU A 270 16.84 -10.87 13.38
C LEU A 270 17.57 -11.47 14.59
N THR A 271 18.10 -12.66 14.42
CA THR A 271 18.88 -13.39 15.44
C THR A 271 20.27 -13.70 14.90
N GLN A 272 21.16 -14.20 15.77
CA GLN A 272 22.54 -14.55 15.39
C GLN A 272 22.64 -15.71 14.38
N ASP A 273 21.54 -16.38 14.05
CA ASP A 273 21.54 -17.47 13.08
C ASP A 273 21.72 -16.94 11.64
N PRO A 274 22.63 -17.50 10.83
CA PRO A 274 22.83 -17.06 9.45
C PRO A 274 21.56 -17.09 8.58
N SER A 275 20.60 -17.98 8.87
CA SER A 275 19.34 -18.02 8.11
C SER A 275 18.49 -16.76 8.35
N SER A 276 18.57 -16.18 9.55
CA SER A 276 17.87 -14.95 9.91
C SER A 276 18.42 -13.75 9.14
N HIS A 277 19.75 -13.65 9.01
CA HIS A 277 20.39 -12.66 8.15
C HIS A 277 19.97 -12.83 6.69
N GLN A 278 19.95 -14.06 6.20
CA GLN A 278 19.57 -14.32 4.81
C GLN A 278 18.14 -13.85 4.51
N ARG A 279 17.21 -13.91 5.47
CA ARG A 279 15.85 -13.36 5.32
C ARG A 279 15.89 -11.86 5.01
N LEU A 280 16.64 -11.07 5.79
CA LEU A 280 16.80 -9.63 5.55
C LEU A 280 17.41 -9.35 4.16
N VAL A 281 18.47 -10.07 3.80
CA VAL A 281 19.14 -9.89 2.49
C VAL A 281 18.17 -10.17 1.35
N THR A 282 17.45 -11.28 1.43
CA THR A 282 16.44 -11.65 0.44
C THR A 282 15.35 -10.59 0.35
N TYR A 283 14.85 -10.09 1.50
CA TYR A 283 13.87 -9.01 1.52
C TYR A 283 14.38 -7.75 0.82
N LEU A 284 15.58 -7.25 1.17
CA LEU A 284 16.11 -6.01 0.59
C LEU A 284 16.32 -6.11 -0.93
N GLN A 285 16.83 -7.26 -1.40
CA GLN A 285 17.02 -7.51 -2.84
C GLN A 285 15.69 -7.58 -3.59
N ALA A 286 14.73 -8.33 -3.06
CA ALA A 286 13.41 -8.46 -3.66
C ALA A 286 12.64 -7.13 -3.58
N HIS A 287 12.76 -6.38 -2.49
CA HIS A 287 12.16 -5.07 -2.32
C HIS A 287 12.62 -4.09 -3.40
N GLN A 288 13.93 -3.96 -3.63
CA GLN A 288 14.47 -3.09 -4.67
C GLN A 288 13.93 -3.45 -6.07
N GLN A 289 13.88 -4.74 -6.40
CA GLN A 289 13.33 -5.20 -7.66
C GLN A 289 11.83 -4.89 -7.76
N GLY A 290 11.07 -5.14 -6.70
CA GLY A 290 9.64 -4.85 -6.62
C GLY A 290 9.32 -3.38 -6.84
N MET A 291 10.06 -2.47 -6.21
CA MET A 291 9.93 -1.02 -6.40
C MET A 291 10.15 -0.62 -7.86
N ALA A 292 11.20 -1.14 -8.51
CA ALA A 292 11.46 -0.85 -9.91
C ALA A 292 10.36 -1.38 -10.85
N LEU A 293 9.73 -2.51 -10.50
CA LEU A 293 8.59 -3.07 -11.23
C LEU A 293 7.33 -2.22 -11.04
N LEU A 294 7.04 -1.78 -9.81
CA LEU A 294 5.91 -0.89 -9.52
C LEU A 294 6.03 0.45 -10.24
N ALA A 295 7.23 1.03 -10.29
CA ALA A 295 7.49 2.26 -11.04
C ALA A 295 7.22 2.08 -12.55
N GLN A 296 7.66 0.97 -13.15
CA GLN A 296 7.39 0.65 -14.56
C GLN A 296 5.90 0.41 -14.81
N ILE A 297 5.21 -0.28 -13.89
CA ILE A 297 3.75 -0.49 -13.97
C ILE A 297 3.03 0.86 -13.95
N ASN A 298 3.42 1.77 -13.05
CA ASN A 298 2.85 3.10 -12.99
C ASN A 298 3.06 3.87 -14.31
N GLU A 299 4.28 3.84 -14.87
CA GLU A 299 4.57 4.48 -16.16
C GLU A 299 3.68 3.95 -17.29
N VAL A 300 3.48 2.63 -17.35
CA VAL A 300 2.58 1.99 -18.33
C VAL A 300 1.14 2.44 -18.13
N LEU A 301 0.65 2.49 -16.88
CA LEU A 301 -0.72 2.92 -16.57
C LEU A 301 -0.96 4.39 -16.90
N VAL A 302 -0.02 5.28 -16.55
CA VAL A 302 -0.08 6.71 -16.87
C VAL A 302 -0.06 6.90 -18.39
N THR A 303 0.86 6.25 -19.09
CA THR A 303 0.96 6.33 -20.55
C THR A 303 -0.31 5.83 -21.25
N ALA A 304 -0.87 4.70 -20.79
CA ALA A 304 -2.11 4.17 -21.32
C ALA A 304 -3.30 5.12 -21.07
N ASN A 305 -3.38 5.71 -19.87
CA ASN A 305 -4.39 6.71 -19.54
C ASN A 305 -4.27 7.97 -20.41
N ASP A 306 -3.05 8.45 -20.64
CA ASP A 306 -2.81 9.64 -21.44
C ASP A 306 -3.03 9.45 -22.94
N ALA A 307 -2.92 8.21 -23.42
CA ALA A 307 -3.29 7.84 -24.79
C ALA A 307 -4.81 7.78 -25.01
N CYS A 308 -5.61 7.55 -23.96
CA CYS A 308 -7.07 7.44 -24.10
C CYS A 308 -7.73 8.84 -24.21
N PRO A 309 -8.80 9.02 -25.01
CA PRO A 309 -9.41 10.34 -25.21
C PRO A 309 -9.96 10.95 -23.91
N VAL A 310 -9.94 12.29 -23.82
CA VAL A 310 -10.57 13.00 -22.70
C VAL A 310 -12.10 12.87 -22.80
N PRO A 311 -12.80 12.43 -21.75
CA PRO A 311 -14.25 12.34 -21.75
C PRO A 311 -14.92 13.68 -22.11
N PRO A 312 -15.95 13.69 -22.98
CA PRO A 312 -16.63 14.92 -23.41
C PRO A 312 -17.24 15.75 -22.27
N ALA A 313 -17.59 15.10 -21.16
CA ALA A 313 -18.16 15.75 -19.98
C ALA A 313 -17.14 16.61 -19.21
N TRP A 314 -15.84 16.47 -19.49
CA TRP A 314 -14.78 17.22 -18.80
C TRP A 314 -14.29 18.42 -19.59
N THR A 315 -14.62 18.52 -20.87
CA THR A 315 -14.27 19.66 -21.72
C THR A 315 -15.34 20.77 -21.66
N SER A 316 -16.48 20.54 -21.01
CA SER A 316 -17.63 21.48 -20.99
C SER A 316 -17.60 22.52 -19.86
N LYS A 317 -16.61 22.51 -18.96
CA LYS A 317 -16.40 23.55 -17.93
C LYS A 317 -15.44 24.67 -18.36
N ALA A 318 -15.43 25.00 -19.65
CA ALA A 318 -14.75 26.16 -20.20
C ALA A 318 -15.72 26.98 -21.09
N ARG A 319 -16.85 27.40 -20.51
CA ARG A 319 -17.65 28.54 -20.98
C ARG A 319 -18.32 29.24 -19.80
#